data_AF-A0A417U485-F1
#
_entry.id   AF-A0A417U485-F1
#
_cell.length_a   1.000
_cell.length_b   1.000
_cell.length_c   1.000
_cell.angle_alpha   90.00
_cell.angle_beta   90.00
_cell.angle_gamma   90.00
#
_symmetry.space_group_name_H-M   'P 1'
#
loop_
_entity.id
_entity.type
_entity.pdbx_description
1 polymer ?
#
loop_
_entity_poly.entity_id
_entity_poly.type
_entity_poly.pdbx_seq_one_letter_code
_entity_poly.pdbx_strand_id
1 'polypeptide(L)' 'MSNMLQNISSEWKTLFDQQVKQSGEKDKLNSLVQLRNDFAHGDSISVSIDTVIKYFDSAVKILNILDNVCT' A
#
# COMPACT_ATOMS: atom_id res chain seq x y z
N MET A 1 -8.64 -4.27 3.96
CA MET A 1 -7.67 -4.34 5.07
C MET A 1 -8.12 -3.65 6.35
N SER A 2 -8.51 -2.36 6.34
CA SER A 2 -8.76 -1.59 7.59
C SER A 2 -9.82 -2.22 8.52
N ASN A 3 -10.91 -2.78 7.98
CA ASN A 3 -11.94 -3.45 8.79
C ASN A 3 -11.49 -4.79 9.38
N MET A 4 -10.55 -5.51 8.75
CA MET A 4 -10.06 -6.78 9.29
C MET A 4 -9.20 -6.56 10.52
N LEU A 5 -8.25 -5.61 10.46
CA LEU A 5 -7.44 -5.23 11.62
C LEU A 5 -8.31 -4.69 12.75
N GLN A 6 -9.30 -3.84 12.44
CA GLN A 6 -10.22 -3.31 13.44
C GLN A 6 -10.99 -4.42 14.18
N ASN A 7 -11.38 -5.48 13.48
CA ASN A 7 -12.09 -6.62 14.08
C ASN A 7 -11.18 -7.50 14.95
N ILE A 8 -9.86 -7.46 14.74
CA ILE A 8 -8.87 -8.20 15.54
C ILE A 8 -8.42 -7.35 16.73
N SER A 9 -7.98 -6.12 16.48
CA SER A 9 -7.51 -5.16 17.47
C SER A 9 -7.66 -3.73 16.95
N SER A 10 -8.49 -2.93 17.63
CA SER A 10 -8.66 -1.50 17.34
C SER A 10 -7.37 -0.69 17.58
N GLU A 11 -6.53 -1.14 18.51
CA GLU A 11 -5.22 -0.57 18.79
C GLU A 11 -4.25 -0.81 17.61
N TRP A 12 -4.13 -2.05 17.14
CA TRP A 12 -3.29 -2.39 15.99
C TRP A 12 -3.74 -1.64 14.74
N LYS A 13 -5.04 -1.54 14.51
CA LYS A 13 -5.58 -0.73 13.41
C LYS A 13 -5.13 0.73 13.52
N THR A 14 -5.21 1.32 14.71
CA THR A 14 -4.81 2.72 14.93
C THR A 14 -3.32 2.90 14.71
N LEU A 15 -2.49 2.00 15.25
CA LEU A 15 -1.04 2.05 15.11
C LEU A 15 -0.61 1.87 13.65
N PHE A 16 -1.19 0.90 12.96
CA PHE A 16 -0.96 0.67 11.53
C PHE A 16 -1.34 1.88 10.69
N ASP A 17 -2.54 2.43 10.88
CA ASP A 17 -2.99 3.62 10.14
C ASP A 17 -2.05 4.82 10.38
N GLN A 18 -1.58 5.00 11.62
CA GLN A 18 -0.63 6.05 11.98
C GLN A 18 0.72 5.85 11.30
N GLN A 19 1.32 4.66 11.38
CA GLN A 19 2.63 4.37 10.80
C GLN A 19 2.60 4.44 9.27
N VAL A 20 1.54 3.92 8.63
CA VAL A 20 1.35 4.04 7.18
C VAL A 20 1.23 5.52 6.78
N LYS A 21 0.47 6.33 7.53
CA LYS A 21 0.36 7.77 7.27
C LYS A 21 1.71 8.48 7.40
N GLN A 22 2.49 8.16 8.42
CA GLN A 22 3.82 8.73 8.65
C GLN A 22 4.84 8.31 7.58
N SER A 23 4.68 7.11 7.00
CA SER A 23 5.58 6.60 5.96
C SER A 23 5.46 7.34 4.61
N GLY A 24 4.31 7.97 4.34
CA GLY A 24 4.03 8.61 3.04
C GLY A 24 3.92 7.61 1.87
N GLU A 25 3.80 6.31 2.13
CA GLU A 25 3.80 5.28 1.07
C GLU A 25 2.39 4.97 0.51
N LYS A 26 1.33 5.42 1.19
CA LYS A 26 -0.07 5.10 0.83
C LYS A 26 -0.46 5.53 -0.58
N ASP A 27 -0.05 6.72 -0.99
CA ASP A 27 -0.42 7.26 -2.30
C ASP A 27 0.22 6.46 -3.44
N LYS A 28 1.45 5.98 -3.23
CA LYS A 28 2.17 5.14 -4.21
C LYS A 28 1.53 3.76 -4.35
N LEU A 29 1.01 3.19 -3.26
CA LEU A 29 0.22 1.95 -3.34
C LEU A 29 -1.05 2.16 -4.18
N ASN A 30 -1.75 3.28 -4.00
CA ASN A 30 -2.91 3.60 -4.84
C ASN A 30 -2.52 3.72 -6.32
N SER A 31 -1.41 4.40 -6.62
CA SER A 31 -0.87 4.49 -7.99
C SER A 31 -0.54 3.12 -8.58
N LEU A 32 0.02 2.19 -7.80
CA LEU A 32 0.28 0.83 -8.26
C LEU A 32 -1.01 0.07 -8.60
N VAL A 33 -2.01 0.17 -7.74
CA VAL A 33 -3.32 -0.49 -7.95
C VAL A 33 -4.00 0.05 -9.19
N GLN A 34 -3.96 1.38 -9.39
CA GLN A 34 -4.50 2.00 -10.59
C GLN A 34 -3.76 1.52 -11.84
N LEU A 35 -2.42 1.56 -11.84
CA LEU A 35 -1.62 1.06 -12.97
C LEU A 35 -1.93 -0.40 -13.33
N ARG A 36 -2.12 -1.26 -12.34
CA ARG A 36 -2.52 -2.66 -12.57
C ARG A 36 -3.90 -2.74 -13.22
N ASN A 37 -4.84 -1.89 -12.79
CA ASN A 37 -6.19 -1.87 -13.37
C ASN A 37 -6.17 -1.35 -14.81
N ASP A 38 -5.47 -0.24 -15.06
CA ASP A 38 -5.29 0.36 -16.38
C ASP A 38 -4.65 -0.66 -17.35
N PHE A 39 -3.61 -1.38 -16.89
CA PHE A 39 -3.00 -2.48 -17.64
C PHE A 39 -4.00 -3.57 -18.01
N ALA A 40 -4.80 -4.03 -17.04
CA ALA A 40 -5.76 -5.11 -17.23
C ALA A 40 -6.90 -4.74 -18.19
N HIS A 41 -7.27 -3.46 -18.25
CA HIS A 41 -8.28 -2.96 -19.19
C HIS A 41 -7.71 -2.60 -20.57
N GLY A 42 -6.38 -2.65 -20.75
CA GLY A 42 -5.71 -2.32 -22.00
C GLY A 42 -5.53 -0.82 -22.24
N ASP A 43 -5.59 -0.01 -21.18
CA ASP A 43 -5.34 1.42 -21.26
C ASP A 43 -3.86 1.72 -21.53
N SER A 44 -3.56 2.89 -22.10
CA SER A 44 -2.19 3.28 -22.40
C SER A 44 -1.41 3.59 -21.13
N ILE A 45 -0.35 2.82 -20.86
CA ILE A 45 0.55 3.07 -19.74
C ILE A 45 1.75 3.89 -20.20
N SER A 46 1.86 5.12 -19.71
CA SER A 46 2.99 6.03 -19.98
C SER A 46 4.04 6.04 -18.86
N VAL A 47 3.80 5.31 -17.78
CA VAL A 47 4.67 5.26 -16.60
C VAL A 47 5.90 4.39 -16.87
N SER A 48 7.09 4.86 -16.44
CA SER A 48 8.33 4.10 -16.60
C SER A 48 8.40 2.86 -15.71
N ILE A 49 9.15 1.85 -16.14
CA ILE A 49 9.38 0.64 -15.35
C ILE A 49 9.99 0.94 -13.97
N ASP A 50 10.90 1.92 -13.88
CA ASP A 50 11.49 2.36 -12.61
C ASP A 50 10.45 2.89 -11.64
N THR A 51 9.42 3.56 -12.15
CA THR A 51 8.33 4.09 -11.34
C THR A 51 7.44 2.97 -10.82
N VAL A 52 7.18 1.95 -11.64
CA VAL A 52 6.46 0.74 -11.24
C VAL A 52 7.20 0.01 -10.12
N ILE A 53 8.52 -0.17 -10.24
CA ILE A 53 9.37 -0.77 -9.21
C ILE A 53 9.27 0.02 -7.90
N LYS A 54 9.40 1.36 -7.95
CA LYS A 54 9.25 2.22 -6.76
C LYS A 54 7.90 2.04 -6.07
N TYR A 55 6.82 1.96 -6.84
CA TYR A 55 5.49 1.75 -6.26
C TYR A 55 5.34 0.36 -5.64
N PHE A 56 5.95 -0.67 -6.25
CA PHE A 56 6.03 -2.00 -5.66
C PHE A 56 6.79 -2.01 -4.34
N ASP A 57 7.96 -1.37 -4.28
CA ASP A 57 8.76 -1.27 -3.04
C ASP A 57 7.99 -0.55 -1.93
N SER A 58 7.21 0.49 -2.28
CA SER A 58 6.30 1.16 -1.35
C SER A 58 5.22 0.23 -0.80
N ALA A 59 4.67 -0.67 -1.63
CA ALA A 59 3.72 -1.69 -1.18
C ALA A 59 4.36 -2.68 -0.20
N VAL A 60 5.59 -3.13 -0.48
CA VAL A 60 6.36 -4.01 0.42
C VAL A 60 6.60 -3.34 1.77
N LYS A 61 6.95 -2.05 1.79
CA LYS A 61 7.11 -1.29 3.05
C LYS A 61 5.83 -1.26 3.89
N ILE A 62 4.66 -1.11 3.25
CA ILE A 62 3.38 -1.13 3.96
C ILE A 62 3.13 -2.51 4.58
N LEU A 63 3.49 -3.60 3.90
CA LEU A 63 3.41 -4.95 4.47
C LEU A 63 4.36 -5.13 5.66
N ASN A 64 5.57 -4.58 5.60
CA ASN A 64 6.49 -4.62 6.73
C ASN A 64 5.95 -3.81 7.93
N ILE A 65 5.28 -2.68 7.70
CA ILE A 65 4.60 -1.94 8.78
C ILE A 65 3.49 -2.80 9.41
N LEU A 66 2.71 -3.50 8.59
CA LEU A 66 1.68 -4.40 9.08
C LEU A 66 2.26 -5.51 9.96
N ASP A 67 3.34 -6.15 9.50
CA ASP A 67 4.02 -7.24 10.21
C ASP A 67 4.55 -6.77 11.57
N ASN A 68 5.23 -5.61 11.61
CA ASN A 68 5.74 -5.01 12.84
C ASN A 68 4.65 -4.61 13.84
N VAL A 69 3.44 -4.25 13.37
CA VAL A 69 2.32 -3.89 14.25
C VAL A 69 1.64 -5.14 14.83
N CYS A 70 1.68 -6.26 14.11
CA CYS A 70 1.03 -7.51 14.52
C CYS A 70 1.96 -8.47 15.28
N THR A 71 3.24 -8.14 15.44
CA THR A 71 4.25 -8.90 16.17
C THR A 71 4.41 -8.38 17.59
#